data_AF-A0A8J7JD15-F1
#
_entry.id   AF-A0A8J7JD15-F1
#
_cell.length_a   1.000
_cell.length_b   1.000
_cell.length_c   1.000
_cell.angle_alpha   90.00
_cell.angle_beta   90.00
_cell.angle_gamma   90.00
#
_symmetry.space_group_name_H-M   'P 1'
#
loop_
_entity.id
_entity.type
_entity.pdbx_description
1 polymer ?
#
loop_
_entity_poly.entity_id
_entity_poly.type
_entity_poly.pdbx_seq_one_letter_code
_entity_poly.pdbx_strand_id
1 'polypeptide(L)'
;MNCQFPYDAMAIVITHLRRSGMTISKAGDSYRIVEGILNLNVVSEAVRDRAITIAEDGSIQICGAYIPTGWDIVRIRRKVEDHLRKSASTEEIIRIASCLGVTLISSDREIAKPDFSVPGI
;
A
#
# COMPACT_ATOMS: atom_id res chain seq x y z
N MET A 1 -19.37 -17.27 12.91
CA MET A 1 -18.79 -15.97 13.32
C MET A 1 -18.78 -15.05 12.10
N ASN A 2 -19.54 -13.96 12.13
CA ASN A 2 -19.47 -12.93 11.09
C ASN A 2 -18.27 -12.03 11.40
N CYS A 3 -17.10 -12.40 10.91
CA CYS A 3 -15.96 -11.50 10.94
C CYS A 3 -16.32 -10.27 10.12
N GLN A 4 -16.46 -9.12 10.79
CA GLN A 4 -16.62 -7.85 10.08
C GLN A 4 -15.41 -7.64 9.19
N PHE A 5 -15.68 -7.27 7.93
CA PHE A 5 -14.61 -6.83 7.05
C PHE A 5 -13.93 -5.61 7.69
N PRO A 6 -12.59 -5.65 7.90
CA PRO A 6 -11.87 -4.58 8.57
C PRO A 6 -12.17 -3.22 7.92
N TYR A 7 -12.41 -2.19 8.74
CA TYR A 7 -12.66 -0.84 8.25
C TYR A 7 -11.54 -0.33 7.33
N ASP A 8 -10.29 -0.65 7.69
CA ASP A 8 -9.13 -0.35 6.87
C ASP A 8 -9.25 -1.03 5.51
N ALA A 9 -9.52 -2.35 5.45
CA ALA A 9 -9.75 -3.11 4.21
C ALA A 9 -10.81 -2.47 3.31
N MET A 10 -11.88 -1.92 3.90
CA MET A 10 -12.92 -1.23 3.13
C MET A 10 -12.41 0.08 2.51
N ALA A 11 -11.68 0.89 3.28
CA ALA A 11 -11.10 2.14 2.81
C ALA A 11 -10.14 1.93 1.62
N ILE A 12 -9.50 0.77 1.59
CA ILE A 12 -8.55 0.35 0.57
C ILE A 12 -9.25 0.05 -0.74
N VAL A 13 -10.28 -0.79 -0.66
CA VAL A 13 -11.16 -1.11 -1.80
C VAL A 13 -11.71 0.18 -2.41
N ILE A 14 -12.23 1.07 -1.56
CA ILE A 14 -12.77 2.38 -1.96
C ILE A 14 -11.71 3.22 -2.68
N THR A 15 -10.51 3.30 -2.10
CA THR A 15 -9.41 4.11 -2.66
C THR A 15 -8.93 3.53 -3.98
N HIS A 16 -8.80 2.21 -4.09
CA HIS A 16 -8.38 1.52 -5.29
C HIS A 16 -9.37 1.76 -6.43
N LEU A 17 -10.66 1.50 -6.20
CA LEU A 17 -11.72 1.71 -7.18
C LEU A 17 -11.78 3.18 -7.65
N ARG A 18 -11.71 4.15 -6.73
CA ARG A 18 -11.67 5.59 -7.10
C ARG A 18 -10.46 5.95 -7.97
N ARG A 19 -9.27 5.47 -7.62
CA ARG A 19 -8.04 5.77 -8.37
C ARG A 19 -8.08 5.19 -9.78
N SER A 20 -8.73 4.04 -9.95
CA SER A 20 -8.88 3.38 -11.23
C SER A 20 -10.08 3.88 -12.03
N GLY A 21 -10.88 4.83 -11.51
CA GLY A 21 -12.12 5.28 -12.16
C GLY A 21 -13.20 4.19 -12.24
N MET A 22 -13.11 3.18 -11.37
CA MET A 22 -13.97 2.01 -11.35
C MET A 22 -14.96 2.06 -10.18
N THR A 23 -16.04 1.29 -10.31
CA THR A 23 -17.04 1.04 -9.29
C THR A 23 -17.50 -0.41 -9.36
N ILE A 24 -18.29 -0.83 -8.38
CA ILE A 24 -18.92 -2.15 -8.36
C ILE A 24 -20.39 -1.95 -8.72
N SER A 25 -20.89 -2.72 -9.69
CA SER A 25 -22.32 -2.83 -9.98
C SER A 25 -22.84 -4.20 -9.57
N LYS A 26 -24.10 -4.22 -9.11
CA LYS A 26 -24.85 -5.44 -8.86
C LYS A 26 -25.75 -5.70 -10.07
N ALA A 27 -25.59 -6.86 -10.68
CA ALA A 27 -26.42 -7.34 -11.79
C ALA A 27 -27.03 -8.69 -11.40
N GLY A 28 -28.27 -8.65 -10.91
CA GLY A 28 -28.92 -9.81 -10.29
C GLY A 28 -28.15 -10.26 -9.05
N ASP A 29 -27.78 -11.55 -9.01
CA ASP A 29 -27.01 -12.15 -7.92
C ASP A 29 -25.49 -12.05 -8.11
N SER A 30 -25.04 -11.31 -9.13
CA SER A 30 -23.62 -11.16 -9.46
C SER A 30 -23.12 -9.73 -9.28
N TYR A 31 -21.85 -9.62 -8.90
CA TYR A 31 -21.14 -8.35 -8.80
C TYR A 31 -20.09 -8.25 -9.90
N ARG A 32 -19.95 -7.06 -10.49
CA ARG A 32 -18.97 -6.79 -11.54
C ARG A 32 -18.30 -5.44 -11.31
N ILE A 33 -17.02 -5.36 -11.65
CA ILE A 33 -16.30 -4.09 -11.68
C ILE A 33 -16.59 -3.42 -13.02
N VAL A 34 -17.04 -2.17 -12.98
CA VAL A 34 -17.38 -1.37 -14.17
C VAL A 34 -16.78 0.02 -14.02
N GLU A 35 -16.53 0.71 -15.14
CA GLU A 35 -16.14 2.13 -15.10
C GLU A 35 -17.29 2.98 -14.56
N GLY A 36 -16.96 3.97 -13.72
CA GLY A 36 -17.94 4.93 -13.25
C GLY A 36 -17.70 5.45 -11.84
N ILE A 37 -18.73 6.08 -11.29
CA ILE A 37 -18.68 6.72 -9.98
C ILE A 37 -18.89 5.67 -8.89
N LEU A 38 -18.01 5.69 -7.89
CA LEU A 38 -18.06 4.78 -6.76
C LEU A 38 -19.37 4.91 -5.97
N ASN A 39 -20.10 3.80 -5.83
CA ASN A 39 -21.27 3.71 -4.97
C ASN A 39 -20.96 2.91 -3.70
N LEU A 40 -20.83 3.61 -2.57
CA LEU A 40 -20.46 3.01 -1.28
C LEU A 40 -21.48 1.99 -0.76
N ASN A 41 -22.76 2.16 -1.11
CA ASN A 41 -23.80 1.22 -0.70
C ASN A 41 -23.59 -0.14 -1.38
N VAL A 42 -23.31 -0.13 -2.69
CA VAL A 42 -23.06 -1.35 -3.46
C VAL A 42 -21.76 -2.04 -3.02
N VAL A 43 -20.73 -1.27 -2.70
CA VAL A 43 -19.47 -1.81 -2.14
C VAL A 43 -19.72 -2.50 -0.79
N SER A 44 -20.51 -1.88 0.08
CA SER A 44 -20.86 -2.46 1.39
C SER A 44 -21.70 -3.72 1.26
N GLU A 45 -22.61 -3.76 0.28
CA GLU A 45 -23.40 -4.94 -0.06
C GLU A 45 -22.52 -6.06 -0.61
N ALA A 46 -21.60 -5.75 -1.53
CA ALA A 46 -20.65 -6.70 -2.09
C ALA A 46 -19.76 -7.36 -1.03
N VAL A 47 -19.38 -6.63 0.02
CA VAL A 47 -18.66 -7.19 1.18
C VAL A 47 -19.54 -8.17 1.97
N ARG A 48 -20.81 -7.80 2.21
CA ARG A 48 -21.77 -8.65 2.92
C ARG A 48 -22.03 -9.95 2.16
N ASP A 49 -22.14 -9.84 0.84
CA ASP A 49 -22.42 -10.95 -0.07
C ASP A 49 -21.14 -11.73 -0.44
N ARG A 50 -19.99 -11.43 0.21
CA ARG A 50 -18.68 -12.06 0.00
C ARG A 50 -18.13 -11.96 -1.43
N ALA A 51 -18.61 -11.01 -2.22
CA ALA A 51 -18.01 -10.64 -3.50
C ALA A 51 -16.69 -9.86 -3.33
N ILE A 52 -16.44 -9.33 -2.12
CA ILE A 52 -15.16 -8.76 -1.70
C ILE A 52 -14.66 -9.52 -0.48
N THR A 53 -13.47 -10.08 -0.57
CA THR A 53 -12.87 -10.89 0.51
C THR A 53 -11.39 -10.57 0.69
N ILE A 54 -10.88 -10.88 1.88
CA ILE A 54 -9.44 -10.84 2.18
C ILE A 54 -8.95 -12.27 2.18
N ALA A 55 -7.93 -12.57 1.37
CA ALA A 55 -7.29 -13.89 1.38
C ALA A 55 -6.30 -14.00 2.54
N GLU A 56 -5.87 -15.23 2.84
CA GLU A 56 -4.97 -15.52 3.98
C GLU A 56 -3.61 -14.83 3.86
N ASP A 57 -3.15 -14.55 2.64
CA ASP A 57 -1.93 -13.81 2.36
C ASP A 57 -2.07 -12.28 2.59
N GLY A 58 -3.27 -11.81 2.94
CA GLY A 58 -3.58 -10.40 3.20
C GLY A 58 -4.00 -9.61 1.96
N SER A 59 -4.13 -10.27 0.81
CA SER A 59 -4.61 -9.64 -0.42
C SER A 59 -6.11 -9.45 -0.43
N ILE A 60 -6.60 -8.54 -1.28
CA ILE A 60 -8.03 -8.28 -1.40
C ILE A 60 -8.51 -8.78 -2.76
N GLN A 61 -9.48 -9.68 -2.75
CA GLN A 61 -10.20 -10.11 -3.95
C GLN A 61 -11.49 -9.29 -4.10
N ILE A 62 -11.72 -8.76 -5.30
CA ILE A 62 -12.92 -8.01 -5.68
C ILE A 62 -13.51 -8.64 -6.93
N CYS A 63 -14.66 -9.30 -6.82
CA CYS A 63 -15.35 -9.91 -7.98
C CYS A 63 -14.43 -10.83 -8.82
N GLY A 64 -13.49 -11.53 -8.18
CA GLY A 64 -12.48 -12.37 -8.85
C GLY A 64 -11.23 -11.65 -9.35
N ALA A 65 -11.19 -10.31 -9.32
CA ALA A 65 -9.98 -9.52 -9.56
C ALA A 65 -9.15 -9.38 -8.27
N TYR A 66 -7.83 -9.33 -8.42
CA TYR A 66 -6.90 -9.37 -7.31
C TYR A 66 -6.22 -8.02 -7.08
N ILE A 67 -6.25 -7.53 -5.84
CA ILE A 67 -5.41 -6.43 -5.38
C ILE A 67 -4.24 -7.01 -4.59
N PRO A 68 -3.01 -6.95 -5.11
CA PRO A 68 -1.84 -7.50 -4.43
C PRO A 68 -1.58 -6.82 -3.09
N THR A 69 -1.07 -7.62 -2.16
CA THR A 69 -0.49 -7.15 -0.90
C THR A 69 0.63 -6.14 -1.16
N GLY A 70 0.52 -4.95 -0.54
CA GLY A 70 1.47 -3.85 -0.76
C GLY A 70 0.86 -2.55 -1.33
N TRP A 71 -0.46 -2.51 -1.48
CA TRP A 71 -1.18 -1.37 -2.05
C TRP A 71 -1.04 -0.04 -1.25
N ASP A 72 -0.56 -0.08 0.01
CA ASP A 72 -0.25 1.12 0.83
C ASP A 72 1.25 1.37 1.03
N ILE A 73 2.17 0.66 0.36
CA ILE A 73 3.63 0.86 0.58
C ILE A 73 4.01 2.32 0.40
N VAL A 74 3.42 3.04 -0.56
CA VAL A 74 3.68 4.48 -0.77
C VAL A 74 3.14 5.33 0.38
N ARG A 75 1.95 5.02 0.92
CA ARG A 75 1.32 5.79 2.00
C ARG A 75 1.97 5.49 3.35
N ILE A 76 2.34 4.23 3.59
CA ILE A 76 3.14 3.78 4.74
C ILE A 76 4.51 4.42 4.66
N ARG A 77 5.20 4.33 3.52
CA ARG A 77 6.49 5.00 3.31
C ARG A 77 6.39 6.50 3.56
N ARG A 78 5.35 7.17 3.05
CA ARG A 78 5.15 8.60 3.26
C ARG A 78 4.84 8.95 4.72
N LYS A 79 4.03 8.15 5.42
CA LYS A 79 3.80 8.29 6.86
C LYS A 79 5.08 8.09 7.66
N VAL A 80 5.90 7.11 7.30
CA VAL A 80 7.20 6.85 7.92
C VAL A 80 8.14 8.01 7.65
N GLU A 81 8.28 8.48 6.40
CA GLU A 81 9.09 9.64 6.04
C GLU A 81 8.63 10.91 6.77
N ASP A 82 7.33 11.18 6.83
CA ASP A 82 6.78 12.35 7.53
C ASP A 82 6.94 12.24 9.06
N HIS A 83 6.89 11.04 9.61
CA HIS A 83 7.16 10.79 11.03
C HIS A 83 8.65 10.96 11.36
N LEU A 84 9.53 10.41 10.54
CA LEU A 84 10.98 10.62 10.64
C LEU A 84 11.34 12.11 10.52
N ARG A 85 10.69 12.85 9.61
CA ARG A 85 10.88 14.30 9.47
C ARG A 85 10.42 15.11 10.68
N LYS A 86 9.40 14.65 11.40
CA LYS A 86 8.79 15.40 12.51
C LYS A 86 9.30 15.01 13.89
N SER A 87 9.78 13.78 14.06
CA SER A 87 9.89 13.17 15.39
C SER A 87 11.24 12.52 15.65
N ALA A 88 12.05 12.25 14.63
CA ALA A 88 13.29 11.51 14.83
C ALA A 88 14.48 12.46 14.99
N SER A 89 15.16 12.37 16.14
CA SER A 89 16.51 12.92 16.26
C SER A 89 17.44 12.18 15.30
N THR A 90 18.54 12.82 14.87
CA THR A 90 19.53 12.18 13.98
C THR A 90 19.98 10.80 14.49
N GLU A 91 20.03 10.63 15.82
CA GLU A 91 20.35 9.38 16.52
C GLU A 91 19.31 8.27 16.31
N GLU A 92 18.01 8.60 16.35
CA GLU A 92 16.93 7.63 16.09
C GLU A 92 16.88 7.21 14.62
N ILE A 93 17.15 8.14 13.70
CA ILE A 93 17.25 7.85 12.27
C ILE A 93 18.41 6.88 12.01
N ILE A 94 19.57 7.09 12.63
CA ILE A 94 20.74 6.21 12.52
C ILE A 94 20.43 4.83 13.10
N ARG A 95 19.73 4.75 14.24
CA ARG A 95 19.31 3.46 14.83
C ARG A 95 18.37 2.69 13.92
N ILE A 96 17.35 3.35 13.37
CA ILE A 96 16.38 2.71 12.47
C ILE A 96 17.07 2.26 11.18
N ALA A 97 17.94 3.09 10.60
CA ALA A 97 18.71 2.75 9.41
C ALA A 97 19.66 1.56 9.65
N SER A 98 20.31 1.51 10.81
CA SER A 98 21.18 0.40 11.21
C SER A 98 20.40 -0.92 11.37
N CYS A 99 19.19 -0.87 11.95
CA CYS A 99 18.31 -2.04 12.06
C CYS A 99 17.77 -2.53 10.70
N LEU A 100 17.71 -1.65 9.70
CA LEU A 100 17.28 -1.96 8.33
C LEU A 100 18.45 -2.30 7.39
N GLY A 101 19.69 -2.31 7.90
CA GLY A 101 20.90 -2.61 7.12
C GLY A 101 21.32 -1.50 6.14
N VAL A 102 20.83 -0.27 6.34
CA VAL A 102 21.13 0.89 5.49
C VAL A 102 22.18 1.76 6.18
N THR A 103 23.36 1.89 5.57
CA THR A 103 24.41 2.77 6.08
C THR A 103 24.15 4.21 5.66
N LEU A 104 23.76 5.06 6.61
CA LEU A 104 23.66 6.51 6.38
C LEU A 104 25.08 7.08 6.45
N ILE A 105 25.63 7.46 5.30
CA ILE A 105 26.89 8.19 5.24
C ILE A 105 26.59 9.59 5.77
N SER A 106 26.94 9.85 7.04
CA SER A 106 26.97 11.19 7.58
C SER A 106 28.02 12.00 6.83
N SER A 107 27.57 12.91 5.96
CA SER A 107 28.44 13.82 5.22
C SER A 107 29.07 14.84 6.15
N ASP A 108 30.10 14.41 6.86
CA ASP A 108 31.10 15.28 7.47
C ASP A 108 32.49 14.74 7.08
N ARG A 109 32.77 14.78 5.77
CA ARG A 109 34.12 14.90 5.19
C ARG A 109 34.10 14.87 3.67
N GLU A 110 35.12 15.54 3.14
CA GLU A 110 35.38 15.93 1.77
C GLU A 110 35.15 14.87 0.70
N ILE A 111 34.77 15.39 -0.46
CA ILE A 111 34.64 14.74 -1.77
C ILE A 111 35.90 13.90 -2.05
N ALA A 112 35.77 12.57 -1.97
CA ALA A 112 36.62 11.67 -2.72
C ALA A 112 35.86 11.21 -3.96
N LYS A 113 36.31 11.68 -5.13
CA LYS A 113 35.82 11.22 -6.44
C LYS A 113 35.97 9.69 -6.52
N PRO A 114 34.97 8.94 -7.02
CA PRO A 114 35.16 7.54 -7.33
C PRO A 114 36.08 7.41 -8.55
N ASP A 115 37.27 6.85 -8.33
CA ASP A 115 38.17 6.38 -9.38
C ASP A 115 37.54 5.11 -10.00
N PHE A 116 36.82 5.27 -11.10
CA PHE A 116 36.40 4.13 -11.91
C PHE A 116 37.58 3.69 -12.79
N SER A 117 38.49 2.90 -12.23
CA SER A 117 39.34 2.02 -13.03
C SER A 117 38.70 0.63 -13.03
N VAL A 118 38.01 0.32 -14.12
CA VAL A 118 37.39 -0.97 -14.40
C VAL A 118 38.50 -1.92 -14.85
N PRO A 119 38.67 -3.13 -14.28
CA PRO A 119 39.55 -4.12 -14.88
C PRO A 119 38.79 -4.79 -16.04
N GLY A 120 39.29 -4.61 -17.25
CA GLY A 120 38.74 -5.22 -18.45
C GLY A 120 39.84 -5.73 -19.38
N ILE A 121 40.03 -7.06 -19.34
CA ILE A 121 40.60 -7.97 -20.35
C ILE A 121 42.10 -7.83 -20.65
#